data_AF-A0A1V6E5F4-F1
#
_entry.id   AF-A0A1V6E5F4-F1
#
_cell.length_a   1.000
_cell.length_b   1.000
_cell.length_c   1.000
_cell.angle_alpha   90.00
_cell.angle_beta   90.00
_cell.angle_gamma   90.00
#
_symmetry.space_group_name_H-M   'P 1'
#
loop_
_entity.id
_entity.type
_entity.pdbx_description
1 polymer ?
#
loop_
_entity_poly.entity_id
_entity_poly.type
_entity_poly.pdbx_seq_one_letter_code
_entity_poly.pdbx_strand_id
1 'polypeptide(L)'
;MRAHTSPEEPSALEAPPDFSLEQTPSRGQTSLGYVNQADLTALLAAFCFFLSAIEYMLPKPLPFMRIGIANLPILLAVDILPFKWFMVLAATKVVGMSIVSGTLFSYVALFSLCGTMIAAIAMQTTRKLGKGAISLIGVSISGAMASNTIQMLMARYVIFGEAAWLIAPLFLTTGLITGTLMGFFAEFFAENSHWYASARGISNARFINNQKNSEVGERLIVSELATEDNNSDKKSIDNSGKTAENKASMRKSIQNQARIARRERYEKYMEPWIAAVLGAAIAIFFLLQKGIVLKLLYLILFVFWTWISGKRFSLISTFAVIAGIILANLLIPSGRVLFKIGPFVITEFALIDGFSKALTFEGLMYLSKAAIMSGLRFPGRFGAIIAQAFRYYDHIIEYRGKIHPKTIVQDIDNLLQTMSIDIDRKTQD
;
A
#
# COMPACT_ATOMS: atom_id res chain seq x y z
N MET A 1 -32.70 -20.62 -86.00
CA MET A 1 -31.58 -21.55 -85.75
C MET A 1 -31.11 -21.32 -84.31
N ARG A 2 -31.08 -22.38 -83.49
CA ARG A 2 -30.51 -22.48 -82.11
C ARG A 2 -29.08 -21.89 -82.04
N ALA A 3 -28.44 -21.46 -80.94
CA ALA A 3 -28.70 -21.41 -79.49
C ALA A 3 -27.53 -20.63 -78.80
N HIS A 4 -27.62 -20.45 -77.46
CA HIS A 4 -26.57 -20.04 -76.49
C HIS A 4 -26.23 -18.54 -76.44
N THR A 5 -26.08 -17.81 -75.33
CA THR A 5 -25.97 -18.07 -73.86
C THR A 5 -26.05 -16.69 -73.17
N SER A 6 -26.60 -16.62 -71.96
CA SER A 6 -26.50 -15.49 -71.02
C SER A 6 -26.38 -16.10 -69.60
N PRO A 7 -26.01 -15.38 -68.53
CA PRO A 7 -25.29 -14.09 -68.38
C PRO A 7 -24.10 -14.19 -67.38
N GLU A 8 -23.22 -13.19 -67.27
CA GLU A 8 -22.48 -12.92 -66.01
C GLU A 8 -21.82 -11.52 -66.07
N GLU A 9 -22.32 -10.60 -65.23
CA GLU A 9 -21.69 -9.32 -64.92
C GLU A 9 -20.50 -9.54 -63.96
N PRO A 10 -19.34 -8.89 -64.16
CA PRO A 10 -18.25 -8.96 -63.20
C PRO A 10 -18.52 -8.07 -61.98
N SER A 11 -18.46 -8.71 -60.82
CA SER A 11 -18.53 -8.13 -59.49
C SER A 11 -17.48 -7.04 -59.26
N ALA A 12 -17.94 -5.90 -58.76
CA ALA A 12 -17.11 -4.81 -58.28
C ALA A 12 -16.19 -5.30 -57.15
N LEU A 13 -14.89 -5.05 -57.30
CA LEU A 13 -13.90 -5.17 -56.22
C LEU A 13 -14.30 -4.24 -55.07
N GLU A 14 -14.72 -4.81 -53.94
CA GLU A 14 -14.88 -4.09 -52.68
C GLU A 14 -13.51 -3.62 -52.16
N ALA A 15 -13.42 -2.33 -51.88
CA ALA A 15 -12.29 -1.70 -51.20
C ALA A 15 -12.18 -2.19 -49.74
N PRO A 16 -10.97 -2.25 -49.14
CA PRO A 16 -10.79 -2.66 -47.75
C PRO A 16 -11.49 -1.69 -46.78
N PRO A 17 -12.03 -2.17 -45.65
CA PRO A 17 -12.76 -1.31 -44.74
C PRO A 17 -11.83 -0.29 -44.07
N ASP A 18 -12.25 0.97 -44.15
CA ASP A 18 -11.62 2.14 -43.55
C ASP A 18 -11.31 1.93 -42.06
N PHE A 19 -10.04 2.08 -41.71
CA PHE A 19 -9.56 2.16 -40.33
C PHE A 19 -9.99 3.52 -39.75
N SER A 20 -11.25 3.61 -39.33
CA SER A 20 -11.82 4.79 -38.70
C SER A 20 -11.23 5.00 -37.31
N LEU A 21 -10.18 5.82 -37.24
CA LEU A 21 -9.64 6.44 -36.03
C LEU A 21 -10.61 7.52 -35.53
N GLU A 22 -11.72 7.16 -34.88
CA GLU A 22 -12.44 8.13 -34.03
C GLU A 22 -13.51 7.49 -33.15
N GLN A 23 -13.12 6.92 -32.00
CA GLN A 23 -13.96 6.93 -30.79
C GLN A 23 -13.06 6.96 -29.57
N THR A 24 -12.71 8.17 -29.13
CA THR A 24 -12.16 8.38 -27.79
C THR A 24 -13.31 8.16 -26.81
N PRO A 25 -13.25 7.18 -25.88
CA PRO A 25 -14.36 6.97 -24.96
C PRO A 25 -14.52 8.21 -24.09
N SER A 26 -15.75 8.74 -24.07
CA SER A 26 -16.16 9.85 -23.21
C SER A 26 -15.82 9.54 -21.76
N ARG A 27 -14.95 10.38 -21.21
CA ARG A 27 -14.36 10.27 -19.88
C ARG A 27 -15.44 10.50 -18.82
N GLY A 28 -16.10 9.44 -18.35
CA GLY A 28 -17.08 9.58 -17.26
C GLY A 28 -17.98 8.40 -16.91
N GLN A 29 -18.05 7.33 -17.71
CA GLN A 29 -18.93 6.19 -17.42
C GLN A 29 -18.12 4.90 -17.28
N THR A 30 -17.87 4.51 -16.03
CA THR A 30 -17.38 3.17 -15.65
C THR A 30 -18.48 2.16 -15.97
N SER A 31 -18.18 1.10 -16.72
CA SER A 31 -19.19 0.11 -17.15
C SER A 31 -19.36 -1.09 -16.20
N LEU A 32 -18.63 -1.14 -15.08
CA LEU A 32 -19.15 -1.77 -13.86
C LEU A 32 -20.07 -0.77 -13.19
N GLY A 33 -21.22 -1.23 -12.72
CA GLY A 33 -22.25 -0.47 -12.03
C GLY A 33 -21.82 0.09 -10.67
N TYR A 34 -20.60 0.60 -10.50
CA TYR A 34 -20.26 1.49 -9.41
C TYR A 34 -21.06 2.79 -9.57
N VAL A 35 -22.30 2.74 -9.11
CA VAL A 35 -23.21 3.88 -8.96
C VAL A 35 -22.52 4.99 -8.15
N ASN A 36 -21.49 4.64 -7.35
CA ASN A 36 -20.79 5.57 -6.48
C ASN A 36 -19.25 5.45 -6.57
N GLN A 37 -18.61 6.53 -7.03
CA GLN A 37 -17.14 6.68 -7.06
C GLN A 37 -16.50 6.55 -5.66
N ALA A 38 -17.27 6.80 -4.60
CA ALA A 38 -16.84 6.62 -3.21
C ALA A 38 -16.57 5.15 -2.86
N ASP A 39 -17.40 4.23 -3.33
CA ASP A 39 -17.29 2.80 -3.00
C ASP A 39 -16.14 2.15 -3.74
N LEU A 40 -15.94 2.51 -5.01
CA LEU A 40 -14.75 2.12 -5.78
C LEU A 40 -13.46 2.66 -5.14
N THR A 41 -13.49 3.90 -4.66
CA THR A 41 -12.37 4.50 -3.93
C THR A 41 -12.08 3.74 -2.63
N ALA A 42 -13.13 3.36 -1.88
CA ALA A 42 -12.99 2.58 -0.67
C ALA A 42 -12.46 1.16 -0.95
N LEU A 43 -12.91 0.51 -2.02
CA LEU A 43 -12.42 -0.80 -2.43
C LEU A 43 -10.93 -0.76 -2.81
N LEU A 44 -10.53 0.21 -3.64
CA LEU A 44 -9.12 0.41 -4.00
C LEU A 44 -8.25 0.73 -2.78
N ALA A 45 -8.78 1.50 -1.82
CA ALA A 45 -8.09 1.77 -0.56
C ALA A 45 -7.95 0.51 0.31
N ALA A 46 -8.97 -0.34 0.37
CA ALA A 46 -8.91 -1.62 1.06
C ALA A 46 -7.84 -2.54 0.45
N PHE A 47 -7.75 -2.55 -0.88
CA PHE A 47 -6.72 -3.30 -1.59
C PHE A 47 -5.31 -2.72 -1.31
N CYS A 48 -5.16 -1.39 -1.20
CA CYS A 48 -3.93 -0.77 -0.71
C CYS A 48 -3.56 -1.25 0.71
N PHE A 49 -4.54 -1.34 1.62
CA PHE A 49 -4.30 -1.82 2.99
C PHE A 49 -3.86 -3.28 3.02
N PHE A 50 -4.49 -4.11 2.19
CA PHE A 50 -4.12 -5.50 2.01
C PHE A 50 -2.69 -5.68 1.50
N LEU A 51 -2.35 -5.01 0.40
CA LEU A 51 -1.00 -5.06 -0.17
C LEU A 51 0.04 -4.49 0.80
N SER A 52 -0.32 -3.45 1.56
CA SER A 52 0.59 -2.94 2.58
C SER A 52 0.79 -3.95 3.72
N ALA A 53 -0.23 -4.71 4.13
CA ALA A 53 -0.09 -5.75 5.13
C ALA A 53 0.87 -6.86 4.66
N ILE A 54 0.83 -7.22 3.37
CA ILE A 54 1.82 -8.11 2.76
C ILE A 54 3.21 -7.48 2.76
N GLU A 55 3.33 -6.21 2.38
CA GLU A 55 4.60 -5.48 2.38
C GLU A 55 5.23 -5.40 3.78
N TYR A 56 4.43 -5.31 4.85
CA TYR A 56 4.92 -5.35 6.22
C TYR A 56 5.47 -6.71 6.67
N MET A 57 5.09 -7.80 5.99
CA MET A 57 5.64 -9.14 6.26
C MET A 57 7.03 -9.31 5.62
N LEU A 58 7.37 -8.49 4.62
CA LEU A 58 8.69 -8.50 4.00
C LEU A 58 9.69 -7.75 4.89
N PRO A 59 10.92 -8.27 5.08
CA PRO A 59 11.95 -7.58 5.82
C PRO A 59 12.28 -6.25 5.13
N LYS A 60 12.16 -5.14 5.86
CA LYS A 60 12.45 -3.82 5.31
C LYS A 60 13.96 -3.63 5.22
N PRO A 61 14.49 -3.21 4.06
CA PRO A 61 15.93 -2.97 3.92
C PRO A 61 16.42 -1.84 4.83
N LEU A 62 15.57 -0.84 5.10
CA LEU A 62 15.79 0.23 6.08
C LEU A 62 14.47 0.60 6.76
N PRO A 63 14.48 1.10 8.02
CA PRO A 63 13.26 1.43 8.77
C PRO A 63 12.32 2.41 8.05
N PHE A 64 12.84 3.23 7.14
CA PHE A 64 12.08 4.23 6.38
C PHE A 64 11.76 3.83 4.93
N MET A 65 12.40 2.78 4.40
CA MET A 65 12.29 2.42 2.98
C MET A 65 11.10 1.49 2.76
N ARG A 66 10.25 1.84 1.79
CA ARG A 66 9.11 1.05 1.35
C ARG A 66 9.41 0.41 0.00
N ILE A 67 8.96 -0.83 -0.19
CA ILE A 67 9.09 -1.58 -1.45
C ILE A 67 8.08 -1.03 -2.46
N GLY A 68 6.99 -0.43 -1.99
CA GLY A 68 6.04 0.31 -2.82
C GLY A 68 4.88 -0.54 -3.36
N ILE A 69 4.73 -1.79 -2.92
CA ILE A 69 3.65 -2.70 -3.33
C ILE A 69 2.28 -2.10 -2.99
N ALA A 70 2.16 -1.42 -1.85
CA ALA A 70 0.93 -0.73 -1.46
C ALA A 70 0.51 0.42 -2.40
N ASN A 71 1.37 0.86 -3.32
CA ASN A 71 1.07 1.90 -4.30
C ASN A 71 0.47 1.35 -5.60
N LEU A 72 0.48 0.02 -5.81
CA LEU A 72 -0.06 -0.59 -7.02
C LEU A 72 -1.53 -0.18 -7.30
N PRO A 73 -2.47 -0.19 -6.32
CA PRO A 73 -3.86 0.15 -6.61
C PRO A 73 -4.02 1.64 -6.95
N ILE A 74 -3.14 2.50 -6.41
CA ILE A 74 -3.08 3.92 -6.80
C ILE A 74 -2.63 4.03 -8.24
N LEU A 75 -1.60 3.29 -8.66
CA LEU A 75 -1.13 3.30 -10.05
C LEU A 75 -2.24 2.85 -11.02
N LEU A 76 -2.96 1.77 -10.70
CA LEU A 76 -4.11 1.29 -11.50
C LEU A 76 -5.26 2.31 -11.52
N ALA A 77 -5.50 2.99 -10.40
CA ALA A 77 -6.57 3.98 -10.29
C ALA A 77 -6.38 5.23 -11.17
N VAL A 78 -5.17 5.48 -11.70
CA VAL A 78 -4.86 6.65 -12.53
C VAL A 78 -5.76 6.73 -13.77
N ASP A 79 -6.20 5.57 -14.25
CA ASP A 79 -7.05 5.43 -15.43
C ASP A 79 -8.53 5.18 -15.12
N ILE A 80 -8.86 4.88 -13.87
CA ILE A 80 -10.22 4.50 -13.45
C ILE A 80 -10.91 5.66 -12.75
N LEU A 81 -10.21 6.36 -11.84
CA LEU A 81 -10.80 7.40 -11.00
C LEU A 81 -10.56 8.81 -11.59
N PRO A 82 -11.55 9.72 -11.48
CA PRO A 82 -11.33 11.12 -11.77
C PRO A 82 -10.40 11.74 -10.71
N PHE A 83 -9.70 12.82 -11.08
CA PHE A 83 -8.66 13.46 -10.25
C PHE A 83 -9.06 13.69 -8.78
N LYS A 84 -10.30 14.13 -8.53
CA LYS A 84 -10.80 14.38 -7.17
C LYS A 84 -10.78 13.10 -6.31
N TRP A 85 -11.36 12.02 -6.82
CA TRP A 85 -11.43 10.74 -6.12
C TRP A 85 -10.09 10.01 -6.07
N PHE A 86 -9.25 10.20 -7.09
CA PHE A 86 -7.88 9.71 -7.11
C PHE A 86 -7.03 10.30 -5.98
N MET A 87 -7.12 11.61 -5.74
CA MET A 87 -6.44 12.24 -4.60
C MET A 87 -7.01 11.78 -3.26
N VAL A 88 -8.32 11.56 -3.18
CA VAL A 88 -8.97 10.98 -2.00
C VAL A 88 -8.45 9.57 -1.73
N LEU A 89 -8.37 8.70 -2.74
CA LEU A 89 -7.78 7.36 -2.63
C LEU A 89 -6.37 7.42 -2.04
N ALA A 90 -5.51 8.28 -2.61
CA ALA A 90 -4.14 8.44 -2.17
C ALA A 90 -4.04 8.92 -0.71
N ALA A 91 -4.94 9.81 -0.28
CA ALA A 91 -5.00 10.30 1.11
C ALA A 91 -5.55 9.21 2.05
N THR A 92 -6.63 8.53 1.67
CA THR A 92 -7.24 7.41 2.41
C THR A 92 -6.21 6.29 2.62
N LYS A 93 -5.42 5.95 1.59
CA LYS A 93 -4.34 4.96 1.70
C LYS A 93 -3.34 5.34 2.79
N VAL A 94 -2.86 6.57 2.80
CA VAL A 94 -1.85 6.98 3.79
C VAL A 94 -2.44 7.05 5.19
N VAL A 95 -3.58 7.73 5.35
CA VAL A 95 -4.24 7.91 6.65
C VAL A 95 -4.63 6.57 7.24
N GLY A 96 -5.30 5.70 6.45
CA GLY A 96 -5.68 4.36 6.87
C GLY A 96 -4.48 3.52 7.30
N MET A 97 -3.40 3.50 6.50
CA MET A 97 -2.19 2.77 6.88
C MET A 97 -1.50 3.32 8.13
N SER A 98 -1.52 4.64 8.31
CA SER A 98 -1.01 5.29 9.52
C SER A 98 -1.86 4.98 10.76
N ILE A 99 -3.17 4.76 10.60
CA ILE A 99 -4.05 4.29 11.69
C ILE A 99 -3.71 2.84 12.04
N VAL A 100 -3.65 1.95 11.04
CA VAL A 100 -3.33 0.51 11.24
C VAL A 100 -2.00 0.32 11.95
N SER A 101 -0.98 1.09 11.54
CA SER A 101 0.35 1.02 12.12
C SER A 101 0.50 1.83 13.42
N GLY A 102 -0.49 2.66 13.78
CA GLY A 102 -0.42 3.58 14.92
C GLY A 102 0.64 4.68 14.75
N THR A 103 0.90 5.14 13.53
CA THR A 103 1.99 6.08 13.21
C THR A 103 1.53 7.45 12.71
N LEU A 104 0.23 7.79 12.77
CA LEU A 104 -0.35 9.03 12.24
C LEU A 104 0.35 10.32 12.69
N PHE A 105 0.83 10.41 13.95
CA PHE A 105 1.51 11.62 14.44
C PHE A 105 3.04 11.58 14.29
N SER A 106 3.57 10.54 13.63
CA SER A 106 5.01 10.38 13.42
C SER A 106 5.50 11.04 12.13
N TYR A 107 6.80 11.29 12.04
CA TYR A 107 7.43 11.71 10.81
C TYR A 107 7.25 10.71 9.65
N VAL A 108 7.09 9.42 9.95
CA VAL A 108 6.82 8.39 8.93
C VAL A 108 5.50 8.64 8.22
N ALA A 109 4.46 9.04 8.95
CA ALA A 109 3.17 9.37 8.37
C ALA A 109 3.27 10.63 7.50
N LEU A 110 3.96 11.67 7.98
CA LEU A 110 4.19 12.90 7.22
C LEU A 110 4.94 12.63 5.90
N PHE A 111 6.03 11.86 5.95
CA PHE A 111 6.83 11.53 4.77
C PHE A 111 6.05 10.65 3.79
N SER A 112 5.25 9.71 4.31
CA SER A 112 4.34 8.91 3.49
C SER A 112 3.25 9.77 2.83
N LEU A 113 2.71 10.77 3.54
CA LEU A 113 1.64 11.62 3.03
C LEU A 113 2.15 12.50 1.90
N CYS A 114 3.19 13.31 2.16
CA CYS A 114 3.78 14.17 1.15
C CYS A 114 4.28 13.35 -0.06
N GLY A 115 4.99 12.25 0.19
CA GLY A 115 5.46 11.34 -0.87
C GLY A 115 4.33 10.80 -1.74
N THR A 116 3.26 10.29 -1.12
CA THR A 116 2.13 9.69 -1.87
C THR A 116 1.32 10.75 -2.62
N MET A 117 1.10 11.93 -2.03
CA MET A 117 0.39 13.03 -2.68
C MET A 117 1.15 13.56 -3.90
N ILE A 118 2.46 13.75 -3.77
CA ILE A 118 3.29 14.21 -4.90
C ILE A 118 3.40 13.13 -5.98
N ALA A 119 3.54 11.86 -5.60
CA ALA A 119 3.48 10.75 -6.56
C ALA A 119 2.15 10.72 -7.32
N ALA A 120 1.02 10.87 -6.63
CA ALA A 120 -0.31 10.91 -7.24
C ALA A 120 -0.39 12.05 -8.28
N ILE A 121 0.03 13.26 -7.91
CA ILE A 121 0.06 14.41 -8.83
C ILE A 121 0.98 14.12 -10.03
N ALA A 122 2.17 13.57 -9.81
CA ALA A 122 3.12 13.24 -10.87
C ALA A 122 2.55 12.18 -11.82
N MET A 123 1.98 11.09 -11.29
CA MET A 123 1.33 10.03 -12.08
C MET A 123 0.22 10.60 -12.96
N GLN A 124 -0.66 11.41 -12.39
CA GLN A 124 -1.77 11.99 -13.14
C GLN A 124 -1.30 13.02 -14.17
N THR A 125 -0.27 13.79 -13.86
CA THR A 125 0.31 14.79 -14.78
C THR A 125 0.97 14.07 -15.96
N THR A 126 1.81 13.07 -15.70
CA THR A 126 2.47 12.26 -16.72
C THR A 126 1.44 11.58 -17.62
N ARG A 127 0.40 10.96 -17.05
CA ARG A 127 -0.65 10.30 -17.84
C ARG A 127 -1.46 11.28 -18.71
N LYS A 128 -1.74 12.49 -18.20
CA LYS A 128 -2.44 13.55 -18.96
C LYS A 128 -1.57 14.15 -20.08
N LEU A 129 -0.32 14.50 -19.78
CA LEU A 129 0.62 15.08 -20.76
C LEU A 129 0.97 14.08 -21.86
N GLY A 130 1.13 12.81 -21.51
CA GLY A 130 1.37 11.74 -22.47
C GLY A 130 0.17 11.38 -23.35
N LYS A 131 -1.01 12.00 -23.15
CA LYS A 131 -2.26 11.68 -23.86
C LYS A 131 -2.58 10.17 -23.94
N GLY A 132 -2.14 9.40 -22.94
CA GLY A 132 -2.28 7.93 -22.93
C GLY A 132 -1.20 7.13 -23.67
N ALA A 133 -0.24 7.76 -24.34
CA ALA A 133 0.88 7.09 -25.01
C ALA A 133 1.95 6.56 -24.03
N ILE A 134 2.01 7.11 -22.81
CA ILE A 134 2.94 6.67 -21.78
C ILE A 134 2.34 5.46 -21.06
N SER A 135 3.04 4.31 -21.08
CA SER A 135 2.66 3.08 -20.39
C SER A 135 2.56 3.24 -18.86
N LEU A 136 1.93 2.29 -18.17
CA LEU A 136 1.87 2.29 -16.69
C LEU A 136 3.27 2.22 -16.07
N ILE A 137 4.25 1.66 -16.80
CA ILE A 137 5.66 1.65 -16.41
C ILE A 137 6.20 3.08 -16.27
N GLY A 138 6.03 3.93 -17.29
CA GLY A 138 6.51 5.32 -17.25
C GLY A 138 5.80 6.16 -16.18
N VAL A 139 4.50 5.94 -16.00
CA VAL A 139 3.70 6.58 -14.94
C VAL A 139 4.22 6.18 -13.55
N SER A 140 4.51 4.88 -13.34
CA SER A 140 5.07 4.36 -12.10
C SER A 140 6.43 4.96 -11.77
N ILE A 141 7.35 4.97 -12.74
CA ILE A 141 8.70 5.55 -12.58
C ILE A 141 8.59 7.03 -12.20
N SER A 142 7.77 7.80 -12.91
CA SER A 142 7.53 9.22 -12.61
C SER A 142 7.01 9.42 -11.18
N GLY A 143 6.02 8.63 -10.77
CA GLY A 143 5.49 8.67 -9.40
C GLY A 143 6.52 8.31 -8.34
N ALA A 144 7.29 7.24 -8.55
CA ALA A 144 8.31 6.76 -7.63
C ALA A 144 9.47 7.77 -7.45
N MET A 145 9.92 8.38 -8.56
CA MET A 145 10.95 9.43 -8.51
C MET A 145 10.45 10.67 -7.79
N ALA A 146 9.21 11.10 -8.06
CA ALA A 146 8.63 12.25 -7.40
C ALA A 146 8.45 12.02 -5.88
N SER A 147 7.94 10.84 -5.47
CA SER A 147 7.82 10.51 -4.03
C SER A 147 9.17 10.43 -3.35
N ASN A 148 10.15 9.77 -3.95
CA ASN A 148 11.45 9.59 -3.31
C ASN A 148 12.20 10.92 -3.22
N THR A 149 12.06 11.78 -4.22
CA THR A 149 12.64 13.13 -4.19
C THR A 149 12.05 13.96 -3.06
N ILE A 150 10.72 14.04 -2.91
CA ILE A 150 10.14 14.82 -1.81
C ILE A 150 10.43 14.19 -0.44
N GLN A 151 10.45 12.87 -0.33
CA GLN A 151 10.81 12.20 0.92
C GLN A 151 12.26 12.47 1.29
N MET A 152 13.17 12.52 0.32
CA MET A 152 14.57 12.91 0.53
C MET A 152 14.69 14.38 0.96
N LEU A 153 13.97 15.29 0.30
CA LEU A 153 13.94 16.70 0.68
C LEU A 153 13.39 16.90 2.10
N MET A 154 12.31 16.21 2.45
CA MET A 154 11.75 16.21 3.80
C MET A 154 12.73 15.60 4.80
N ALA A 155 13.39 14.49 4.45
CA ALA A 155 14.42 13.87 5.28
C ALA A 155 15.56 14.85 5.59
N ARG A 156 16.02 15.61 4.60
CA ARG A 156 17.03 16.68 4.75
C ARG A 156 16.54 17.77 5.71
N TYR A 157 15.40 18.39 5.44
CA TYR A 157 14.98 19.59 6.17
C TYR A 157 14.35 19.30 7.54
N VAL A 158 13.80 18.10 7.75
CA VAL A 158 13.05 17.78 8.98
C VAL A 158 13.84 16.90 9.93
N ILE A 159 14.71 15.99 9.44
CA ILE A 159 15.33 14.97 10.30
C ILE A 159 16.85 14.94 10.22
N PHE A 160 17.45 14.74 9.05
CA PHE A 160 18.86 14.35 8.94
C PHE A 160 19.80 15.49 8.54
N GLY A 161 19.30 16.65 8.14
CA GLY A 161 20.15 17.76 7.68
C GLY A 161 20.94 17.40 6.43
N GLU A 162 22.19 17.86 6.36
CA GLU A 162 23.11 17.58 5.25
C GLU A 162 23.38 16.07 5.05
N ALA A 163 23.21 15.24 6.10
CA ALA A 163 23.51 13.80 6.03
C ALA A 163 22.60 13.05 5.07
N ALA A 164 21.42 13.62 4.77
CA ALA A 164 20.49 13.06 3.80
C ALA A 164 21.09 12.94 2.38
N TRP A 165 21.97 13.87 1.95
CA TRP A 165 22.53 13.85 0.59
C TRP A 165 23.39 12.63 0.29
N LEU A 166 24.12 12.13 1.29
CA LEU A 166 24.96 10.94 1.12
C LEU A 166 24.13 9.70 0.79
N ILE A 167 22.90 9.64 1.29
CA ILE A 167 21.97 8.52 1.10
C ILE A 167 21.11 8.73 -0.17
N ALA A 168 21.04 9.95 -0.70
CA ALA A 168 20.16 10.31 -1.81
C ALA A 168 20.36 9.48 -3.09
N PRO A 169 21.59 9.24 -3.58
CA PRO A 169 21.79 8.44 -4.79
C PRO A 169 21.26 7.01 -4.63
N LEU A 170 21.56 6.36 -3.50
CA LEU A 170 21.09 5.01 -3.21
C LEU A 170 19.56 4.95 -3.06
N PHE A 171 18.96 5.97 -2.45
CA PHE A 171 17.51 6.03 -2.26
C PHE A 171 16.74 6.28 -3.57
N LEU A 172 17.31 7.06 -4.49
CA LEU A 172 16.73 7.28 -5.80
C LEU A 172 16.94 6.08 -6.73
N THR A 173 18.10 5.42 -6.72
CA THR A 173 18.32 4.22 -7.55
C THR A 173 17.41 3.07 -7.13
N THR A 174 17.27 2.81 -5.83
CA THR A 174 16.29 1.82 -5.31
C THR A 174 14.85 2.18 -5.66
N GLY A 175 14.50 3.47 -5.63
CA GLY A 175 13.21 3.98 -6.10
C GLY A 175 12.95 3.71 -7.58
N LEU A 176 13.97 3.86 -8.42
CA LEU A 176 13.86 3.65 -9.86
C LEU A 176 13.63 2.16 -10.16
N ILE A 177 14.40 1.29 -9.51
CA ILE A 177 14.27 -0.17 -9.65
C ILE A 177 12.88 -0.62 -9.20
N THR A 178 12.47 -0.24 -7.99
CA THR A 178 11.16 -0.62 -7.44
C THR A 178 10.00 -0.04 -8.25
N GLY A 179 10.08 1.22 -8.69
CA GLY A 179 9.09 1.85 -9.56
C GLY A 179 8.96 1.14 -10.91
N THR A 180 10.08 0.72 -11.49
CA THR A 180 10.10 -0.04 -12.76
C THR A 180 9.45 -1.41 -12.61
N LEU A 181 9.84 -2.18 -11.59
CA LEU A 181 9.25 -3.49 -11.30
C LEU A 181 7.75 -3.41 -11.03
N MET A 182 7.32 -2.40 -10.25
CA MET A 182 5.90 -2.16 -9.97
C MET A 182 5.14 -1.79 -11.25
N GLY A 183 5.76 -1.01 -12.13
CA GLY A 183 5.21 -0.63 -13.41
C GLY A 183 4.95 -1.83 -14.32
N PHE A 184 5.93 -2.75 -14.42
CA PHE A 184 5.77 -3.99 -15.17
C PHE A 184 4.62 -4.84 -14.62
N PHE A 185 4.54 -4.98 -13.29
CA PHE A 185 3.45 -5.74 -12.67
C PHE A 185 2.09 -5.09 -12.92
N ALA A 186 2.01 -3.76 -12.90
CA ALA A 186 0.77 -3.04 -13.18
C ALA A 186 0.31 -3.20 -14.62
N GLU A 187 1.23 -3.16 -15.59
CA GLU A 187 0.91 -3.40 -17.00
C GLU A 187 0.45 -4.85 -17.22
N PHE A 188 1.19 -5.82 -16.65
CA PHE A 188 0.79 -7.23 -16.70
C PHE A 188 -0.58 -7.47 -16.08
N PHE A 189 -0.88 -6.85 -14.93
CA PHE A 189 -2.20 -6.93 -14.32
C PHE A 189 -3.26 -6.28 -15.20
N ALA A 190 -2.98 -5.11 -15.78
CA ALA A 190 -3.92 -4.39 -16.64
C ALA A 190 -4.31 -5.17 -17.91
N GLU A 191 -3.38 -5.95 -18.46
CA GLU A 191 -3.61 -6.79 -19.64
C GLU A 191 -4.40 -8.08 -19.33
N ASN A 192 -4.22 -8.65 -18.14
CA ASN A 192 -4.76 -9.96 -17.77
C ASN A 192 -5.99 -9.90 -16.83
N SER A 193 -6.32 -8.74 -16.27
CA SER A 193 -7.43 -8.56 -15.33
C SER A 193 -8.73 -8.19 -16.05
N HIS A 194 -9.74 -9.04 -15.93
CA HIS A 194 -11.09 -8.76 -16.44
C HIS A 194 -11.78 -7.65 -15.62
N TRP A 195 -11.52 -7.59 -14.31
CA TRP A 195 -12.02 -6.52 -13.46
C TRP A 195 -11.49 -5.16 -13.93
N TYR A 196 -10.19 -5.04 -14.18
CA TYR A 196 -9.56 -3.79 -14.60
C TYR A 196 -10.08 -3.32 -15.96
N ALA A 197 -10.19 -4.24 -16.93
CA ALA A 197 -10.76 -3.93 -18.24
C ALA A 197 -12.20 -3.39 -18.14
N SER A 198 -13.00 -3.99 -17.27
CA SER A 198 -14.40 -3.61 -17.05
C SER A 198 -14.52 -2.31 -16.23
N ALA A 199 -13.63 -2.10 -15.25
CA ALA A 199 -13.54 -0.85 -14.48
C ALA A 199 -13.10 0.35 -15.34
N ARG A 200 -12.29 0.14 -16.39
CA ARG A 200 -11.95 1.17 -17.38
C ARG A 200 -13.04 1.46 -18.40
N GLY A 201 -14.14 0.69 -18.41
CA GLY A 201 -15.22 0.82 -19.39
C GLY A 201 -14.88 0.27 -20.78
N ILE A 202 -13.91 -0.65 -20.89
CA ILE A 202 -13.47 -1.25 -22.18
C ILE A 202 -14.28 -2.52 -22.53
N SER A 203 -15.13 -3.01 -21.62
CA SER A 203 -15.92 -4.23 -21.82
C SER A 203 -17.20 -3.97 -22.62
N ASN A 204 -17.09 -3.94 -23.95
CA ASN A 204 -18.11 -4.57 -24.81
C ASN A 204 -17.61 -5.06 -26.18
N ALA A 205 -16.40 -4.70 -26.63
CA ALA A 205 -15.93 -5.13 -27.96
C ALA A 205 -15.27 -6.52 -28.00
N ARG A 206 -14.72 -7.02 -26.88
CA ARG A 206 -13.94 -8.28 -26.86
C ARG A 206 -14.75 -9.52 -26.42
N PHE A 207 -15.89 -9.33 -25.77
CA PHE A 207 -16.73 -10.42 -25.28
C PHE A 207 -17.59 -11.08 -26.38
N ILE A 208 -18.06 -10.30 -27.38
CA ILE A 208 -18.80 -10.87 -28.52
C ILE A 208 -17.91 -11.77 -29.38
N ASN A 209 -16.60 -11.48 -29.45
CA ASN A 209 -15.70 -12.26 -30.29
C ASN A 209 -15.20 -13.56 -29.62
N ASN A 210 -15.14 -13.61 -28.28
CA ASN A 210 -14.64 -14.79 -27.55
C ASN A 210 -15.72 -15.84 -27.26
N GLN A 211 -17.00 -15.46 -27.12
CA GLN A 211 -18.08 -16.46 -27.04
C GLN A 211 -18.21 -17.29 -28.33
N LYS A 212 -17.94 -16.67 -29.49
CA LYS A 212 -17.97 -17.36 -30.79
C LYS A 212 -16.83 -18.39 -30.95
N ASN A 213 -15.72 -18.23 -30.21
CA ASN A 213 -14.57 -19.14 -30.25
C ASN A 213 -14.62 -20.23 -29.16
N SER A 214 -15.24 -19.96 -28.01
CA SER A 214 -15.35 -20.95 -26.93
C SER A 214 -16.33 -22.09 -27.24
N GLU A 215 -17.40 -21.87 -28.02
CA GLU A 215 -18.33 -22.95 -28.42
C GLU A 215 -17.70 -23.99 -29.37
N VAL A 216 -16.60 -23.64 -30.05
CA VAL A 216 -15.88 -24.54 -30.97
C VAL A 216 -14.83 -25.38 -30.23
N GLY A 217 -14.24 -24.85 -29.15
CA GLY A 217 -13.21 -25.54 -28.37
C GLY A 217 -13.73 -26.56 -27.37
N GLU A 218 -14.97 -26.39 -26.88
CA GLU A 218 -15.53 -27.21 -25.80
C GLU A 218 -16.00 -28.61 -26.27
N ARG A 219 -16.18 -28.83 -27.58
CA ARG A 219 -16.50 -30.17 -28.13
C ARG A 219 -15.30 -31.11 -28.27
N LEU A 220 -14.06 -30.60 -28.19
CA LEU A 220 -12.85 -31.40 -28.40
C LEU A 220 -12.20 -31.92 -27.11
N ILE A 221 -12.51 -31.31 -25.96
CA ILE A 221 -11.82 -31.62 -24.69
C ILE A 221 -12.52 -32.73 -23.88
N VAL A 222 -13.76 -33.07 -24.20
CA VAL A 222 -14.55 -34.09 -23.46
C VAL A 222 -14.06 -35.53 -23.72
N SER A 223 -13.07 -35.75 -24.59
CA SER A 223 -12.66 -37.11 -24.99
C SER A 223 -11.44 -37.70 -24.24
N GLU A 224 -10.71 -36.97 -23.39
CA GLU A 224 -9.33 -37.41 -23.07
C GLU A 224 -8.86 -37.38 -21.60
N LEU A 225 -9.75 -37.34 -20.60
CA LEU A 225 -9.31 -37.55 -19.21
C LEU A 225 -10.26 -38.44 -18.41
N ALA A 226 -10.05 -39.75 -18.56
CA ALA A 226 -10.52 -40.77 -17.64
C ALA A 226 -9.41 -41.82 -17.47
N THR A 227 -8.60 -41.72 -16.39
CA THR A 227 -8.09 -42.83 -15.53
C THR A 227 -7.06 -42.37 -14.48
N GLU A 228 -7.32 -42.77 -13.22
CA GLU A 228 -6.39 -43.37 -12.21
C GLU A 228 -5.12 -42.63 -11.71
N ASP A 229 -4.59 -42.81 -10.49
CA ASP A 229 -5.03 -43.33 -9.19
C ASP A 229 -3.93 -43.01 -8.12
N ASN A 230 -4.30 -43.06 -6.84
CA ASN A 230 -3.57 -43.21 -5.55
C ASN A 230 -2.01 -43.15 -5.45
N ASN A 231 -1.47 -42.45 -4.42
CA ASN A 231 -0.89 -43.10 -3.22
C ASN A 231 -0.42 -42.15 -2.08
N SER A 232 -0.47 -42.71 -0.87
CA SER A 232 -0.12 -42.15 0.45
C SER A 232 1.37 -42.17 0.78
N ASP A 233 1.85 -41.27 1.66
CA ASP A 233 2.87 -41.67 2.64
C ASP A 233 2.97 -40.80 3.91
N LYS A 234 3.23 -41.50 5.01
CA LYS A 234 3.24 -41.09 6.42
C LYS A 234 4.66 -40.67 6.83
N LYS A 235 4.83 -39.60 7.63
CA LYS A 235 6.10 -39.36 8.35
C LYS A 235 5.89 -38.88 9.78
N SER A 236 6.51 -39.62 10.70
CA SER A 236 6.54 -39.46 12.16
C SER A 236 7.33 -38.22 12.58
N ILE A 237 6.84 -37.49 13.59
CA ILE A 237 7.50 -36.30 14.16
C ILE A 237 7.84 -36.55 15.63
N ASP A 238 9.13 -36.41 15.90
CA ASP A 238 9.84 -36.49 17.18
C ASP A 238 9.28 -35.49 18.22
N ASN A 239 9.17 -35.93 19.48
CA ASN A 239 8.34 -35.30 20.53
C ASN A 239 9.15 -34.61 21.65
N SER A 240 10.47 -34.44 21.53
CA SER A 240 11.28 -33.90 22.63
C SER A 240 11.44 -32.35 22.63
N GLY A 241 11.18 -31.66 21.51
CA GLY A 241 11.22 -30.18 21.42
C GLY A 241 9.93 -29.45 21.86
N LYS A 242 8.79 -30.17 21.92
CA LYS A 242 7.46 -29.58 22.13
C LYS A 242 7.23 -29.01 23.52
N THR A 243 7.94 -29.48 24.55
CA THR A 243 7.66 -29.08 25.94
C THR A 243 8.23 -27.69 26.28
N ALA A 244 9.36 -27.31 25.69
CA ALA A 244 9.94 -25.97 25.82
C ALA A 244 9.19 -24.95 24.96
N GLU A 245 8.84 -25.32 23.72
CA GLU A 245 7.97 -24.52 22.85
C GLU A 245 6.57 -24.35 23.44
N ASN A 246 5.98 -25.37 24.07
CA ASN A 246 4.67 -25.28 24.73
C ASN A 246 4.70 -24.36 25.97
N LYS A 247 5.79 -24.33 26.74
CA LYS A 247 5.92 -23.39 27.86
C LYS A 247 6.12 -21.94 27.37
N ALA A 248 6.91 -21.75 26.31
CA ALA A 248 7.10 -20.43 25.70
C ALA A 248 5.83 -19.92 25.00
N SER A 249 5.11 -20.79 24.28
CA SER A 249 3.84 -20.48 23.63
C SER A 249 2.72 -20.21 24.64
N MET A 250 2.67 -20.96 25.75
CA MET A 250 1.72 -20.73 26.86
C MET A 250 2.04 -19.44 27.64
N ARG A 251 3.32 -19.10 27.88
CA ARG A 251 3.67 -17.79 28.44
C ARG A 251 3.31 -16.65 27.49
N LYS A 252 3.48 -16.84 26.18
CA LYS A 252 3.13 -15.86 25.13
C LYS A 252 1.61 -15.72 24.98
N SER A 253 0.83 -16.77 25.22
CA SER A 253 -0.64 -16.72 25.24
C SER A 253 -1.18 -16.01 26.48
N ILE A 254 -0.63 -16.28 27.68
CA ILE A 254 -0.99 -15.58 28.93
C ILE A 254 -0.63 -14.09 28.85
N GLN A 255 0.57 -13.75 28.36
CA GLN A 255 0.97 -12.35 28.14
C GLN A 255 0.09 -11.66 27.10
N ASN A 256 -0.35 -12.36 26.06
CA ASN A 256 -1.30 -11.83 25.08
C ASN A 256 -2.70 -11.62 25.68
N GLN A 257 -3.18 -12.52 26.52
CA GLN A 257 -4.48 -12.39 27.21
C GLN A 257 -4.47 -11.22 28.20
N ALA A 258 -3.45 -11.12 29.06
CA ALA A 258 -3.31 -9.99 29.98
C ALA A 258 -3.19 -8.64 29.23
N ARG A 259 -2.56 -8.64 28.05
CA ARG A 259 -2.46 -7.47 27.18
C ARG A 259 -3.80 -7.09 26.55
N ILE A 260 -4.57 -8.06 26.06
CA ILE A 260 -5.91 -7.83 25.50
C ILE A 260 -6.84 -7.28 26.59
N ALA A 261 -6.83 -7.87 27.79
CA ALA A 261 -7.64 -7.41 28.92
C ALA A 261 -7.26 -6.01 29.44
N ARG A 262 -6.00 -5.56 29.26
CA ARG A 262 -5.60 -4.17 29.53
C ARG A 262 -6.13 -3.22 28.47
N ARG A 263 -6.04 -3.61 27.20
CA ARG A 263 -6.55 -2.83 26.07
C ARG A 263 -8.06 -2.62 26.17
N GLU A 264 -8.82 -3.68 26.45
CA GLU A 264 -10.28 -3.60 26.62
C GLU A 264 -10.69 -2.68 27.78
N ARG A 265 -9.97 -2.75 28.91
CA ARG A 265 -10.17 -1.81 30.03
C ARG A 265 -9.88 -0.37 29.64
N TYR A 266 -8.77 -0.13 28.94
CA TYR A 266 -8.42 1.21 28.49
C TYR A 266 -9.43 1.77 27.49
N GLU A 267 -9.88 0.97 26.53
CA GLU A 267 -10.88 1.34 25.52
C GLU A 267 -12.27 1.59 26.12
N LYS A 268 -12.59 1.03 27.29
CA LYS A 268 -13.84 1.30 28.01
C LYS A 268 -13.90 2.69 28.65
N TYR A 269 -12.76 3.22 29.11
CA TYR A 269 -12.71 4.50 29.84
C TYR A 269 -12.28 5.69 28.99
N MET A 270 -11.63 5.45 27.84
CA MET A 270 -11.08 6.49 27.00
C MET A 270 -11.82 6.57 25.68
N GLU A 271 -12.44 7.71 25.40
CA GLU A 271 -13.03 7.95 24.08
C GLU A 271 -11.93 8.10 23.02
N PRO A 272 -12.03 7.39 21.88
CA PRO A 272 -11.00 7.43 20.84
C PRO A 272 -10.68 8.83 20.32
N TRP A 273 -11.68 9.70 20.19
CA TRP A 273 -11.50 11.06 19.68
C TRP A 273 -10.73 11.94 20.67
N ILE A 274 -11.04 11.83 21.96
CA ILE A 274 -10.33 12.56 23.03
C ILE A 274 -8.86 12.16 23.04
N ALA A 275 -8.55 10.86 22.98
CA ALA A 275 -7.18 10.37 22.94
C ALA A 275 -6.41 10.88 21.70
N ALA A 276 -7.07 10.92 20.53
CA ALA A 276 -6.45 11.41 19.30
C ALA A 276 -6.19 12.92 19.34
N VAL A 277 -7.15 13.74 19.78
CA VAL A 277 -6.98 15.20 19.89
C VAL A 277 -5.92 15.55 20.93
N LEU A 278 -5.97 14.90 22.10
CA LEU A 278 -4.97 15.06 23.16
C LEU A 278 -3.58 14.66 22.65
N GLY A 279 -3.48 13.52 21.96
CA GLY A 279 -2.24 13.08 21.33
C GLY A 279 -1.69 14.07 20.31
N ALA A 280 -2.54 14.67 19.47
CA ALA A 280 -2.13 15.70 18.51
C ALA A 280 -1.63 16.98 19.20
N ALA A 281 -2.33 17.44 20.25
CA ALA A 281 -1.91 18.61 21.03
C ALA A 281 -0.57 18.38 21.72
N ILE A 282 -0.39 17.21 22.36
CA ILE A 282 0.86 16.80 22.99
C ILE A 282 1.98 16.69 21.94
N ALA A 283 1.70 16.19 20.73
CA ALA A 283 2.69 16.07 19.67
C ALA A 283 3.26 17.43 19.26
N ILE A 284 2.41 18.45 19.13
CA ILE A 284 2.83 19.83 18.83
C ILE A 284 3.72 20.37 19.96
N PHE A 285 3.29 20.21 21.21
CA PHE A 285 4.06 20.68 22.37
C PHE A 285 5.42 19.97 22.48
N PHE A 286 5.44 18.64 22.25
CA PHE A 286 6.64 17.83 22.26
C PHE A 286 7.63 18.24 21.16
N LEU A 287 7.13 18.55 19.95
CA LEU A 287 7.96 19.02 18.83
C LEU A 287 8.63 20.37 19.09
N LEU A 288 7.96 21.26 19.83
CA LEU A 288 8.50 22.58 20.18
C LEU A 288 9.61 22.51 21.25
N GLN A 289 9.72 21.38 21.95
CA GLN A 289 10.67 21.23 23.04
C GLN A 289 12.10 21.07 22.52
N LYS A 290 13.03 21.94 22.96
CA LYS A 290 14.45 21.87 22.56
C LYS A 290 15.30 21.01 23.51
N GLY A 291 14.91 20.92 24.79
CA GLY A 291 15.69 20.24 25.82
C GLY A 291 15.67 18.71 25.71
N ILE A 292 16.84 18.08 25.64
CA ILE A 292 16.99 16.61 25.52
C ILE A 292 16.44 15.89 26.75
N VAL A 293 16.69 16.42 27.95
CA VAL A 293 16.18 15.84 29.21
C VAL A 293 14.65 15.81 29.22
N LEU A 294 14.02 16.90 28.79
CA LEU A 294 12.56 17.00 28.70
C LEU A 294 12.01 16.03 27.65
N LYS A 295 12.67 15.91 26.49
CA LYS A 295 12.29 14.90 25.47
C LYS A 295 12.39 13.47 26.00
N LEU A 296 13.42 13.17 26.79
CA LEU A 296 13.60 11.86 27.41
C LEU A 296 12.47 11.55 28.41
N LEU A 297 12.11 12.52 29.26
CA LEU A 297 10.98 12.37 30.19
C LEU A 297 9.66 12.13 29.46
N TYR A 298 9.40 12.88 28.38
CA TYR A 298 8.24 12.66 27.52
C TYR A 298 8.25 11.27 26.88
N LEU A 299 9.40 10.80 26.37
CA LEU A 299 9.52 9.47 25.80
C LEU A 299 9.17 8.39 26.83
N ILE A 300 9.67 8.50 28.05
CA ILE A 300 9.35 7.56 29.15
C ILE A 300 7.84 7.57 29.42
N LEU A 301 7.22 8.75 29.49
CA LEU A 301 5.78 8.91 29.65
C LEU A 301 4.99 8.27 28.50
N PHE A 302 5.42 8.46 27.25
CA PHE A 302 4.74 7.90 26.07
C PHE A 302 4.88 6.38 25.99
N VAL A 303 6.05 5.83 26.36
CA VAL A 303 6.26 4.39 26.47
C VAL A 303 5.35 3.82 27.56
N PHE A 304 5.25 4.48 28.71
CA PHE A 304 4.35 4.07 29.79
C PHE A 304 2.88 4.13 29.36
N TRP A 305 2.45 5.20 28.68
CA TRP A 305 1.10 5.32 28.14
C TRP A 305 0.80 4.23 27.09
N THR A 306 1.75 3.94 26.20
CA THR A 306 1.63 2.84 25.21
C THR A 306 1.49 1.49 25.89
N TRP A 307 2.21 1.27 27.00
CA TRP A 307 2.15 0.04 27.78
C TRP A 307 0.79 -0.14 28.48
N ILE A 308 0.24 0.93 29.07
CA ILE A 308 -1.12 0.96 29.64
C ILE A 308 -2.17 0.66 28.58
N SER A 309 -2.03 1.24 27.38
CA SER A 309 -2.91 1.01 26.23
C SER A 309 -2.89 -0.46 25.73
N GLY A 310 -1.99 -1.31 26.24
CA GLY A 310 -1.91 -2.73 25.87
C GLY A 310 -1.38 -2.96 24.45
N LYS A 311 -0.71 -1.97 23.86
CA LYS A 311 -0.17 -2.08 22.51
C LYS A 311 1.19 -2.78 22.52
N ARG A 312 1.43 -3.59 21.49
CA ARG A 312 2.74 -4.24 21.32
C ARG A 312 3.73 -3.20 20.80
N PHE A 313 4.93 -3.20 21.35
CA PHE A 313 6.06 -2.48 20.80
C PHE A 313 7.25 -3.44 20.73
N SER A 314 8.05 -3.30 19.67
CA SER A 314 9.27 -4.06 19.49
C SER A 314 10.42 -3.17 19.94
N LEU A 315 11.00 -3.50 21.10
CA LEU A 315 12.20 -2.83 21.59
C LEU A 315 13.34 -2.88 20.55
N ILE A 316 13.46 -4.01 19.84
CA ILE A 316 14.45 -4.21 18.78
C ILE A 316 14.29 -3.15 17.69
N SER A 317 13.05 -2.89 17.24
CA SER A 317 12.80 -1.87 16.21
C SER A 317 13.13 -0.46 16.70
N THR A 318 12.79 -0.12 17.96
CA THR A 318 13.11 1.18 18.55
C THR A 318 14.62 1.38 18.67
N PHE A 319 15.36 0.39 19.18
CA PHE A 319 16.82 0.49 19.24
C PHE A 319 17.46 0.56 17.86
N ALA A 320 16.97 -0.22 16.89
CA ALA A 320 17.46 -0.16 15.51
C ALA A 320 17.24 1.22 14.87
N VAL A 321 16.08 1.85 15.11
CA VAL A 321 15.79 3.20 14.62
C VAL A 321 16.66 4.25 15.30
N ILE A 322 16.78 4.20 16.64
CA ILE A 322 17.66 5.12 17.39
C ILE A 322 19.10 5.00 16.90
N ALA A 323 19.63 3.78 16.81
CA ALA A 323 20.97 3.51 16.34
C ALA A 323 21.16 3.98 14.88
N GLY A 324 20.19 3.72 14.01
CA GLY A 324 20.22 4.17 12.62
C GLY A 324 20.25 5.69 12.48
N ILE A 325 19.46 6.41 13.27
CA ILE A 325 19.42 7.88 13.25
C ILE A 325 20.72 8.47 13.81
N ILE A 326 21.25 7.91 14.90
CA ILE A 326 22.54 8.35 15.47
C ILE A 326 23.66 8.09 14.47
N LEU A 327 23.73 6.89 13.89
CA LEU A 327 24.74 6.52 12.90
C LEU A 327 24.68 7.43 11.67
N ALA A 328 23.49 7.72 11.16
CA ALA A 328 23.32 8.63 10.03
C ALA A 328 23.82 10.05 10.33
N ASN A 329 23.57 10.58 11.53
CA ASN A 329 24.08 11.90 11.91
C ASN A 329 25.59 11.90 12.16
N LEU A 330 26.16 10.78 12.63
CA LEU A 330 27.62 10.64 12.83
C LEU A 330 28.41 10.64 11.51
N LEU A 331 27.77 10.37 10.37
CA LEU A 331 28.43 10.44 9.06
C LEU A 331 28.89 11.86 8.70
N ILE A 332 28.26 12.89 9.27
CA ILE A 332 28.67 14.29 9.08
C ILE A 332 29.30 14.80 10.38
N PRO A 333 30.64 14.83 10.45
CA PRO A 333 31.32 15.34 11.63
C PRO A 333 31.02 16.84 11.79
N SER A 334 30.56 17.23 12.97
CA SER A 334 30.29 18.62 13.34
C SER A 334 30.63 18.87 14.80
N GLY A 335 31.39 19.92 15.06
CA GLY A 335 31.85 20.26 16.41
C GLY A 335 33.13 19.55 16.85
N ARG A 336 33.29 19.42 18.17
CA ARG A 336 34.49 18.86 18.79
C ARG A 336 34.60 17.36 18.50
N VAL A 337 35.79 16.91 18.13
CA VAL A 337 36.09 15.49 17.94
C VAL A 337 36.18 14.82 19.31
N LEU A 338 35.33 13.83 19.55
CA LEU A 338 35.37 13.01 20.76
C LEU A 338 36.22 11.77 20.55
N PHE A 339 36.04 11.12 19.39
CA PHE A 339 36.71 9.86 19.09
C PHE A 339 36.92 9.70 17.58
N LYS A 340 37.98 9.00 17.18
CA LYS A 340 38.29 8.72 15.77
C LYS A 340 38.52 7.22 15.59
N ILE A 341 37.72 6.59 14.74
CA ILE A 341 37.85 5.17 14.37
C ILE A 341 38.11 5.11 12.87
N GLY A 342 39.38 5.05 12.47
CA GLY A 342 39.77 5.08 11.06
C GLY A 342 39.27 6.34 10.35
N PRO A 343 38.47 6.24 9.27
CA PRO A 343 37.90 7.38 8.56
C PRO A 343 36.69 8.00 9.28
N PHE A 344 36.10 7.31 10.27
CA PHE A 344 34.92 7.79 10.98
C PHE A 344 35.32 8.67 12.17
N VAL A 345 34.83 9.90 12.16
CA VAL A 345 35.07 10.89 13.21
C VAL A 345 33.78 11.08 13.99
N ILE A 346 33.77 10.64 15.24
CA ILE A 346 32.66 10.84 16.16
C ILE A 346 32.83 12.22 16.79
N THR A 347 31.89 13.10 16.52
CA THR A 347 31.89 14.47 17.03
C THR A 347 30.76 14.69 18.03
N GLU A 348 30.99 15.59 18.97
CA GLU A 348 30.07 15.89 20.06
C GLU A 348 28.71 16.38 19.55
N PHE A 349 28.69 17.38 18.65
CA PHE A 349 27.42 17.92 18.16
C PHE A 349 26.67 16.92 17.28
N ALA A 350 27.36 16.15 16.44
CA ALA A 350 26.70 15.10 15.64
C ALA A 350 26.03 14.04 16.52
N LEU A 351 26.66 13.65 17.64
CA LEU A 351 26.10 12.68 18.58
C LEU A 351 24.88 13.24 19.33
N ILE A 352 25.00 14.45 19.88
CA ILE A 352 23.92 15.11 20.64
C ILE A 352 22.71 15.39 19.75
N ASP A 353 22.95 15.91 18.54
CA ASP A 353 21.90 16.18 17.56
C ASP A 353 21.24 14.89 17.09
N GLY A 354 22.04 13.86 16.78
CA GLY A 354 21.54 12.53 16.43
C GLY A 354 20.66 11.91 17.52
N PHE A 355 21.08 12.03 18.79
CA PHE A 355 20.30 11.56 19.93
C PHE A 355 18.99 12.35 20.10
N SER A 356 19.04 13.68 19.99
CA SER A 356 17.85 14.55 20.06
C SER A 356 16.83 14.21 18.96
N LYS A 357 17.31 13.99 17.72
CA LYS A 357 16.48 13.58 16.57
C LYS A 357 15.89 12.18 16.78
N ALA A 358 16.69 11.23 17.26
CA ALA A 358 16.22 9.89 17.58
C ALA A 358 15.13 9.87 18.66
N LEU A 359 15.33 10.62 19.75
CA LEU A 359 14.32 10.79 20.81
C LEU A 359 13.03 11.43 20.27
N THR A 360 13.15 12.43 19.40
CA THR A 360 11.98 13.09 18.80
C THR A 360 11.21 12.12 17.89
N PHE A 361 11.93 11.36 17.08
CA PHE A 361 11.34 10.39 16.17
C PHE A 361 10.61 9.27 16.93
N GLU A 362 11.26 8.65 17.91
CA GLU A 362 10.66 7.60 18.73
C GLU A 362 9.55 8.15 19.62
N GLY A 363 9.72 9.34 20.20
CA GLY A 363 8.70 9.99 21.03
C GLY A 363 7.39 10.16 20.27
N LEU A 364 7.45 10.67 19.04
CA LEU A 364 6.27 10.77 18.18
C LEU A 364 5.70 9.41 17.78
N MET A 365 6.55 8.40 17.52
CA MET A 365 6.07 7.05 17.22
C MET A 365 5.30 6.44 18.40
N TYR A 366 5.81 6.55 19.62
CA TYR A 366 5.14 6.04 20.82
C TYR A 366 3.89 6.84 21.17
N LEU A 367 3.94 8.17 21.12
CA LEU A 367 2.78 9.02 21.32
C LEU A 367 1.66 8.69 20.33
N SER A 368 2.02 8.56 19.05
CA SER A 368 1.10 8.15 17.98
C SER A 368 0.48 6.77 18.27
N LYS A 369 1.30 5.80 18.69
CA LYS A 369 0.80 4.49 19.08
C LYS A 369 -0.14 4.58 20.26
N ALA A 370 0.15 5.34 21.30
CA ALA A 370 -0.74 5.47 22.45
C ALA A 370 -2.07 6.14 22.08
N ALA A 371 -2.03 7.22 21.30
CA ALA A 371 -3.19 8.07 21.01
C ALA A 371 -4.18 7.48 19.99
N ILE A 372 -3.72 6.70 19.00
CA ILE A 372 -4.59 6.22 17.90
C ILE A 372 -5.28 4.91 18.28
N MET A 373 -6.50 4.95 18.77
CA MET A 373 -7.24 3.74 19.18
C MET A 373 -7.98 3.08 18.01
N SER A 374 -8.30 1.77 18.11
CA SER A 374 -9.02 1.04 17.04
C SER A 374 -10.45 1.53 16.80
N GLY A 375 -11.05 2.19 17.78
CA GLY A 375 -12.36 2.83 17.65
C GLY A 375 -12.34 4.21 16.98
N LEU A 376 -11.17 4.71 16.55
CA LEU A 376 -11.07 6.05 15.97
C LEU A 376 -11.77 6.12 14.61
N ARG A 377 -12.86 6.86 14.56
CA ARG A 377 -13.59 7.16 13.32
C ARG A 377 -13.45 8.65 13.01
N PHE A 378 -13.08 8.96 11.78
CA PHE A 378 -13.00 10.34 11.32
C PHE A 378 -14.40 10.83 10.94
N PRO A 379 -14.81 12.06 11.32
CA PRO A 379 -16.08 12.61 10.90
C PRO A 379 -16.07 13.00 9.41
N GLY A 380 -17.26 13.04 8.81
CA GLY A 380 -17.48 13.51 7.44
C GLY A 380 -17.27 12.46 6.34
N ARG A 381 -17.37 12.90 5.09
CA ARG A 381 -17.34 12.03 3.91
C ARG A 381 -16.02 11.26 3.76
N PHE A 382 -14.89 11.89 4.04
CA PHE A 382 -13.58 11.25 3.99
C PHE A 382 -13.44 10.11 5.02
N GLY A 383 -13.93 10.34 6.24
CA GLY A 383 -13.93 9.31 7.27
C GLY A 383 -14.87 8.16 6.97
N ALA A 384 -16.01 8.41 6.32
CA ALA A 384 -16.89 7.35 5.83
C ALA A 384 -16.19 6.44 4.82
N ILE A 385 -15.40 7.00 3.90
CA ILE A 385 -14.61 6.23 2.92
C ILE A 385 -13.54 5.39 3.61
N ILE A 386 -12.82 5.94 4.60
CA ILE A 386 -11.85 5.18 5.40
C ILE A 386 -12.54 4.01 6.11
N ALA A 387 -13.68 4.26 6.76
CA ALA A 387 -14.44 3.23 7.45
C ALA A 387 -14.92 2.14 6.48
N GLN A 388 -15.41 2.52 5.30
CA GLN A 388 -15.79 1.59 4.25
C GLN A 388 -14.61 0.76 3.74
N ALA A 389 -13.45 1.39 3.54
CA ALA A 389 -12.24 0.71 3.13
C ALA A 389 -11.77 -0.32 4.17
N PHE A 390 -11.91 -0.03 5.47
CA PHE A 390 -11.64 -1.02 6.52
C PHE A 390 -12.61 -2.20 6.48
N ARG A 391 -13.91 -1.95 6.24
CA ARG A 391 -14.90 -3.04 6.08
C ARG A 391 -14.55 -3.98 4.93
N TYR A 392 -14.19 -3.42 3.77
CA TYR A 392 -13.74 -4.24 2.63
C TYR A 392 -12.42 -4.94 2.94
N TYR A 393 -11.47 -4.29 3.62
CA TYR A 393 -10.21 -4.91 4.01
C TYR A 393 -10.41 -6.14 4.90
N ASP A 394 -11.34 -6.09 5.86
CA ASP A 394 -11.67 -7.23 6.70
C ASP A 394 -12.22 -8.40 5.84
N HIS A 395 -13.08 -8.11 4.85
CA HIS A 395 -13.55 -9.13 3.90
C HIS A 395 -12.39 -9.71 3.07
N ILE A 396 -11.47 -8.89 2.57
CA ILE A 396 -10.30 -9.37 1.82
C ILE A 396 -9.44 -10.33 2.66
N ILE A 397 -9.28 -10.06 3.96
CA ILE A 397 -8.52 -10.94 4.86
C ILE A 397 -9.25 -12.28 5.07
N GLU A 398 -10.57 -12.27 5.23
CA GLU A 398 -11.35 -13.50 5.39
C GLU A 398 -11.23 -14.43 4.19
N TYR A 399 -11.13 -13.87 2.97
CA TYR A 399 -10.90 -14.63 1.74
C TYR A 399 -9.44 -15.12 1.55
N ARG A 400 -8.48 -14.68 2.38
CA ARG A 400 -7.04 -14.94 2.21
C ARG A 400 -6.63 -16.42 2.35
N GLY A 401 -7.54 -17.30 2.77
CA GLY A 401 -7.29 -18.74 2.86
C GLY A 401 -7.04 -19.46 1.53
N LYS A 402 -7.12 -18.79 0.37
CA LYS A 402 -7.10 -19.43 -0.97
C LYS A 402 -6.08 -18.88 -1.98
N ILE A 403 -5.26 -17.87 -1.64
CA ILE A 403 -4.38 -17.19 -2.61
C ILE A 403 -3.08 -17.99 -2.81
N HIS A 404 -2.83 -18.46 -4.03
CA HIS A 404 -1.62 -19.23 -4.35
C HIS A 404 -0.60 -18.38 -5.12
N PRO A 405 0.73 -18.53 -4.89
CA PRO A 405 1.77 -17.72 -5.54
C PRO A 405 1.75 -17.77 -7.08
N LYS A 406 1.28 -18.90 -7.65
CA LYS A 406 1.22 -19.12 -9.10
C LYS A 406 0.00 -18.47 -9.77
N THR A 407 -1.06 -18.18 -9.01
CA THR A 407 -2.34 -17.63 -9.52
C THR A 407 -2.66 -16.25 -8.93
N ILE A 408 -1.68 -15.55 -8.33
CA ILE A 408 -1.86 -14.26 -7.63
C ILE A 408 -2.71 -13.27 -8.44
N VAL A 409 -2.46 -13.12 -9.75
CA VAL A 409 -3.21 -12.17 -10.57
C VAL A 409 -4.67 -12.59 -10.76
N GLN A 410 -4.93 -13.87 -11.02
CA GLN A 410 -6.30 -14.40 -11.15
C GLN A 410 -7.04 -14.38 -9.81
N ASP A 411 -6.36 -14.69 -8.70
CA ASP A 411 -6.94 -14.67 -7.36
C ASP A 411 -7.32 -13.24 -6.93
N ILE A 412 -6.45 -12.26 -7.23
CA ILE A 412 -6.74 -10.84 -7.00
C ILE A 412 -7.88 -10.36 -7.89
N ASP A 413 -7.89 -10.74 -9.17
CA ASP A 413 -8.95 -10.36 -10.11
C ASP A 413 -10.31 -10.90 -9.65
N ASN A 414 -10.40 -12.20 -9.35
CA ASN A 414 -11.62 -12.84 -8.84
C ASN A 414 -12.11 -12.22 -7.52
N LEU A 415 -11.18 -11.87 -6.63
CA LEU A 415 -11.49 -11.22 -5.35
C LEU A 415 -12.06 -9.81 -5.57
N LEU A 416 -11.49 -9.02 -6.47
CA LEU A 416 -11.99 -7.69 -6.81
C LEU A 416 -13.34 -7.76 -7.54
N GLN A 417 -13.53 -8.75 -8.43
CA GLN A 417 -14.81 -8.99 -9.10
C GLN A 417 -15.91 -9.37 -8.11
N THR A 418 -15.67 -10.35 -7.24
CA THR A 418 -16.65 -10.82 -6.25
C THR A 418 -17.11 -9.66 -5.36
N MET A 419 -16.16 -8.88 -4.84
CA MET A 419 -16.51 -7.72 -4.03
C MET A 419 -17.25 -6.64 -4.82
N SER A 420 -16.88 -6.41 -6.08
CA SER A 420 -17.57 -5.42 -6.92
C SER A 420 -19.04 -5.78 -7.17
N ILE A 421 -19.34 -7.06 -7.39
CA ILE A 421 -20.70 -7.55 -7.59
C ILE A 421 -21.53 -7.42 -6.30
N ASP A 422 -20.94 -7.71 -5.14
CA ASP A 422 -21.60 -7.56 -3.84
C ASP A 422 -21.92 -6.10 -3.50
N ILE A 423 -21.09 -5.15 -3.97
CA ILE A 423 -21.32 -3.71 -3.82
C ILE A 423 -22.51 -3.27 -4.68
N ASP A 424 -22.54 -3.69 -5.95
CA ASP A 424 -23.61 -3.32 -6.87
C ASP A 424 -24.97 -3.85 -6.39
N ARG A 425 -25.03 -5.07 -5.84
CA ARG A 425 -26.25 -5.63 -5.24
C ARG A 425 -26.78 -4.81 -4.07
N LYS A 426 -25.92 -4.42 -3.12
CA LYS A 426 -26.31 -3.62 -1.94
C LYS A 426 -26.73 -2.18 -2.26
N THR A 427 -26.44 -1.69 -3.46
CA THR A 427 -26.79 -0.33 -3.89
C THR A 427 -28.13 -0.30 -4.64
N GLN A 428 -28.66 -1.47 -5.03
CA GLN A 428 -29.95 -1.62 -5.72
C GLN A 428 -31.11 -1.97 -4.77
N ASP A 429 -30.82 -2.48 -3.57
CA ASP A 429 -31.75 -2.66 -2.45
C ASP A 429 -31.79 -1.41 -1.56
#